data_AF-A0A1F9FEA6-F1
#
_entry.id   AF-A0A1F9FEA6-F1
#
_cell.length_a   1.000
_cell.length_b   1.000
_cell.length_c   1.000
_cell.angle_alpha   90.00
_cell.angle_beta   90.00
_cell.angle_gamma   90.00
#
_symmetry.space_group_name_H-M   'P 1'
#
loop_
_entity.id
_entity.type
_entity.pdbx_description
1 polymer ?
#
loop_
_entity_poly.entity_id
_entity_poly.type
_entity_poly.pdbx_seq_one_letter_code
_entity_poly.pdbx_strand_id
1 'polypeptide(L)'
;MEIKTAMKAYIQSKTNSKTLDGTFQIYDDQEQKMLTLRFSKIHDPVRILKNKGYFACTDFEVVGEPGRLYDLDFWLNPKAGNLVVTEQKVHKHPADNQGNKTARYTFKDEEIVDLQ
;
A
#
# COMPACT_ATOMS: atom_id res chain seq x y z
N MET A 1 3.72 10.63 -14.02
CA MET A 1 2.76 11.37 -13.16
C MET A 1 3.37 11.51 -11.77
N GLU A 2 3.33 12.72 -11.22
CA GLU A 2 4.02 13.12 -9.97
C GLU A 2 3.72 12.18 -8.79
N ILE A 3 2.48 11.70 -8.68
CA ILE A 3 2.05 10.82 -7.57
C ILE A 3 2.83 9.50 -7.53
N LYS A 4 3.06 8.85 -8.68
CA LYS A 4 3.83 7.60 -8.71
C LYS A 4 5.29 7.83 -8.32
N THR A 5 5.85 9.00 -8.66
CA THR A 5 7.19 9.39 -8.25
C THR A 5 7.26 9.59 -6.74
N ALA A 6 6.30 10.33 -6.17
CA ALA A 6 6.21 10.54 -4.72
C ALA A 6 6.02 9.21 -3.96
N MET A 7 5.18 8.31 -4.46
CA MET A 7 5.00 6.97 -3.90
C MET A 7 6.30 6.14 -3.92
N LYS A 8 7.00 6.12 -5.05
CA LYS A 8 8.28 5.40 -5.16
C LYS A 8 9.34 5.98 -4.22
N ALA A 9 9.42 7.32 -4.11
CA ALA A 9 10.33 7.99 -3.20
C ALA A 9 10.00 7.67 -1.74
N TYR A 10 8.71 7.65 -1.37
CA TYR A 10 8.27 7.24 -0.04
C TYR A 10 8.69 5.80 0.28
N ILE A 11 8.36 4.85 -0.59
CA ILE A 11 8.72 3.44 -0.41
C ILE A 11 10.24 3.31 -0.28
N GLN A 12 11.01 3.92 -1.20
CA GLN A 12 12.46 3.92 -1.11
C GLN A 12 12.96 4.48 0.22
N SER A 13 12.38 5.57 0.73
CA SER A 13 12.77 6.14 2.03
C SER A 13 12.52 5.17 3.20
N LYS A 14 11.48 4.32 3.10
CA LYS A 14 11.15 3.31 4.11
C LYS A 14 11.99 2.04 4.00
N THR A 15 12.56 1.77 2.83
CA THR A 15 13.37 0.57 2.57
C THR A 15 14.89 0.84 2.57
N ASN A 16 15.33 2.10 2.57
CA ASN A 16 16.75 2.52 2.42
C ASN A 16 17.62 2.30 3.68
N SER A 17 17.22 1.41 4.58
CA SER A 17 18.09 0.99 5.69
C SER A 17 18.90 -0.23 5.28
N LYS A 18 20.20 -0.25 5.62
CA LYS A 18 21.06 -1.44 5.45
C LYS A 18 20.50 -2.68 6.17
N THR A 19 19.74 -2.48 7.24
CA THR A 19 19.14 -3.57 8.02
C THR A 19 17.86 -4.11 7.40
N LEU A 20 17.21 -3.37 6.51
CA LEU A 20 15.95 -3.76 5.90
C LEU A 20 16.13 -4.44 4.54
N ASP A 21 17.32 -4.38 3.94
CA ASP A 21 17.62 -5.06 2.66
C ASP A 21 16.55 -4.82 1.57
N GLY A 22 16.12 -3.56 1.43
CA GLY A 22 15.10 -3.20 0.45
C GLY A 22 13.66 -3.64 0.80
N THR A 23 13.43 -4.19 1.99
CA THR A 23 12.10 -4.59 2.45
C THR A 23 11.36 -3.45 3.13
N PHE A 24 10.04 -3.49 3.00
CA PHE A 24 9.08 -2.59 3.60
C PHE A 24 8.40 -3.28 4.77
N GLN A 25 8.36 -2.60 5.91
CA GLN A 25 7.71 -3.11 7.12
C GLN A 25 6.42 -2.35 7.40
N ILE A 26 5.35 -3.09 7.66
CA ILE A 26 4.04 -2.54 8.05
C ILE A 26 3.42 -3.45 9.11
N TYR A 27 2.79 -2.84 10.11
CA TYR A 27 2.00 -3.58 11.07
C TYR A 27 0.62 -3.90 10.48
N ASP A 28 0.27 -5.18 10.48
CA ASP A 28 -1.05 -5.67 10.12
C ASP A 28 -1.90 -5.78 11.39
N ASP A 29 -2.93 -4.94 11.49
CA ASP A 29 -3.83 -4.86 12.62
C ASP A 29 -4.87 -5.98 12.67
N GLN A 30 -5.27 -6.55 11.53
CA GLN A 30 -6.20 -7.68 11.52
C GLN A 30 -5.49 -8.99 11.91
N GLU A 31 -4.26 -9.19 11.44
CA GLU A 31 -3.46 -10.38 11.74
C GLU A 31 -2.52 -10.19 12.94
N GLN A 32 -2.52 -9.00 13.55
CA GLN A 32 -1.74 -8.63 14.73
C GLN A 32 -0.24 -8.94 14.59
N LYS A 33 0.35 -8.67 13.43
CA LYS A 33 1.76 -9.01 13.14
C LYS A 33 2.48 -7.97 12.29
N MET A 34 3.81 -7.92 12.41
CA MET A 34 4.65 -7.15 11.50
C MET A 34 4.85 -7.93 10.19
N LEU A 35 4.44 -7.34 9.07
CA LEU A 35 4.74 -7.85 7.74
C LEU A 35 6.08 -7.30 7.28
N THR A 36 6.87 -8.14 6.61
CA THR A 36 8.10 -7.74 5.90
C THR A 36 7.94 -8.10 4.43
N LEU A 37 7.84 -7.09 3.58
CA LEU A 37 7.39 -7.22 2.21
C LEU A 37 8.36 -6.56 1.23
N ARG A 38 8.34 -6.96 -0.04
CA ARG A 38 9.05 -6.27 -1.14
C ARG A 38 8.05 -5.57 -2.04
N PHE A 39 8.32 -4.30 -2.33
CA PHE A 39 7.50 -3.56 -3.28
C PHE A 39 7.57 -4.20 -4.66
N SER A 40 6.40 -4.45 -5.26
CA SER A 40 6.29 -5.01 -6.61
C SER A 40 5.83 -3.94 -7.60
N LYS A 41 4.64 -3.36 -7.38
CA LYS A 41 4.00 -2.51 -8.40
C LYS A 41 3.05 -1.47 -7.79
N ILE A 42 2.92 -0.32 -8.46
CA ILE A 42 1.80 0.62 -8.27
C ILE A 42 0.77 0.35 -9.37
N HIS A 43 -0.50 0.14 -9.00
CA HIS A 43 -1.60 -0.08 -9.95
C HIS A 43 -2.01 1.19 -10.68
N ASP A 44 -2.52 1.01 -11.88
CA ASP A 44 -3.18 2.05 -12.67
C ASP A 44 -4.70 1.82 -12.69
N PRO A 45 -5.52 2.88 -12.64
CA PRO A 45 -5.12 4.27 -12.45
C PRO A 45 -4.81 4.60 -10.97
N VAL A 46 -3.96 5.59 -10.76
CA VAL A 46 -3.86 6.29 -9.46
C VAL A 46 -5.05 7.25 -9.35
N ARG A 47 -5.71 7.31 -8.19
CA ARG A 47 -6.96 8.06 -8.01
C ARG A 47 -6.69 9.46 -7.42
N ILE A 48 -7.47 10.44 -7.86
CA ILE A 48 -7.59 11.76 -7.22
C ILE A 48 -8.85 11.71 -6.37
N LEU A 49 -8.72 12.00 -5.07
CA LEU A 49 -9.84 12.05 -4.14
C LEU A 49 -10.25 13.51 -3.95
N LYS A 50 -11.52 13.84 -4.16
CA LYS A 50 -12.00 15.22 -4.15
C LYS A 50 -11.79 15.83 -2.77
N ASN A 51 -11.00 16.90 -2.72
CA ASN A 51 -10.62 17.60 -1.47
C ASN A 51 -9.86 16.74 -0.43
N LYS A 52 -9.40 15.54 -0.79
CA LYS A 52 -8.72 14.59 0.12
C LYS A 52 -7.34 14.15 -0.37
N GLY A 53 -6.87 14.73 -1.47
CA GLY A 53 -5.57 14.44 -2.06
C GLY A 53 -5.63 13.30 -3.06
N TYR A 54 -4.78 12.30 -2.88
CA TYR A 54 -4.52 11.26 -3.85
C TYR A 54 -4.47 9.89 -3.20
N PHE A 55 -4.73 8.86 -4.00
CA PHE A 55 -4.76 7.48 -3.55
C PHE A 55 -4.04 6.57 -4.55
N ALA A 56 -3.19 5.67 -4.06
CA ALA A 56 -2.53 4.64 -4.84
C ALA A 56 -2.69 3.25 -4.21
N CYS A 57 -3.12 2.27 -4.99
CA CYS A 57 -3.07 0.86 -4.62
C CYS A 57 -1.80 0.23 -5.18
N THR A 58 -1.21 -0.70 -4.44
CA THR A 58 0.08 -1.32 -4.76
C THR A 58 0.10 -2.79 -4.44
N ASP A 59 0.93 -3.54 -5.17
CA ASP A 59 1.27 -4.92 -4.84
C ASP A 59 2.59 -4.95 -4.06
N PHE A 60 2.59 -5.73 -2.98
CA PHE A 60 3.76 -6.04 -2.16
C PHE A 60 3.88 -7.55 -1.96
N GLU A 61 5.05 -8.11 -2.27
CA GLU A 61 5.31 -9.54 -2.18
C GLU A 61 5.90 -9.93 -0.82
N VAL A 62 5.44 -11.05 -0.26
CA VAL A 62 6.03 -11.61 0.97
C VAL A 62 7.44 -12.12 0.68
N VAL A 63 8.41 -11.71 1.50
CA VAL A 63 9.80 -12.14 1.34
C VAL A 63 9.91 -13.65 1.50
N GLY A 64 10.45 -14.33 0.48
CA GLY A 64 10.64 -15.78 0.48
C GLY A 64 9.43 -16.57 0.00
N GLU A 65 8.32 -15.92 -0.35
CA GLU A 65 7.09 -16.57 -0.81
C GLU A 65 6.58 -15.99 -2.13
N PRO A 66 7.22 -16.34 -3.26
CA PRO A 66 6.89 -15.78 -4.57
C PRO A 66 5.40 -15.94 -4.93
N GLY A 67 4.80 -14.87 -5.45
CA GLY A 67 3.38 -14.83 -5.82
C GLY A 67 2.41 -14.55 -4.67
N ARG A 68 2.87 -14.55 -3.40
CA ARG A 68 2.04 -14.11 -2.27
C ARG A 68 2.06 -12.59 -2.17
N LEU A 69 1.06 -11.95 -2.79
CA LEU A 69 0.97 -10.50 -2.90
C LEU A 69 -0.11 -9.91 -1.98
N TYR A 70 0.30 -9.06 -1.04
CA TYR A 70 -0.60 -8.13 -0.36
C TYR A 70 -0.94 -6.95 -1.26
N ASP A 71 -2.19 -6.49 -1.19
CA ASP A 71 -2.57 -5.17 -1.72
C ASP A 71 -2.41 -4.17 -0.57
N LEU A 72 -1.50 -3.21 -0.72
CA LEU A 72 -1.35 -2.09 0.20
C LEU A 72 -1.84 -0.80 -0.45
N ASP A 73 -2.60 -0.03 0.30
CA ASP A 73 -3.16 1.23 -0.14
C ASP A 73 -2.48 2.39 0.58
N PHE A 74 -2.27 3.49 -0.16
CA PHE A 74 -1.58 4.68 0.32
C PHE A 74 -2.34 5.94 -0.06
N TRP A 75 -2.46 6.85 0.91
CA TRP A 75 -3.03 8.18 0.71
C TRP A 75 -1.92 9.21 0.74
N LEU A 76 -1.98 10.16 -0.20
CA LEU A 76 -1.02 11.24 -0.32
C LEU A 76 -1.72 12.58 -0.32
N ASN A 77 -1.13 13.54 0.38
CA ASN A 77 -1.60 14.92 0.40
C ASN A 77 -0.47 15.89 0.07
N PRO A 78 -0.76 17.04 -0.57
CA PRO A 78 0.19 18.13 -0.70
C PRO A 78 0.54 18.70 0.69
N LYS A 79 1.82 18.75 1.02
CA LYS A 79 2.35 19.41 2.21
C LYS A 79 3.57 20.25 1.82
N ALA A 80 3.48 21.56 2.04
CA ALA A 80 4.53 22.52 1.67
C ALA A 80 5.04 22.35 0.22
N GLY A 81 4.11 22.15 -0.73
CA GLY A 81 4.43 22.00 -2.16
C GLY A 81 4.90 20.60 -2.59
N ASN A 82 4.97 19.62 -1.69
CA ASN A 82 5.35 18.24 -2.02
C ASN A 82 4.21 17.26 -1.72
N LEU A 83 4.07 16.19 -2.52
CA LEU A 83 3.19 15.08 -2.18
C LEU A 83 3.84 14.19 -1.12
N VAL A 84 3.16 14.02 0.01
CA VAL A 84 3.61 13.18 1.11
C VAL A 84 2.58 12.10 1.39
N VAL A 85 3.03 10.86 1.65
CA VAL A 85 2.16 9.80 2.16
C VAL A 85 1.73 10.16 3.58
N THR A 86 0.43 10.23 3.81
CA THR A 86 -0.16 10.55 5.12
C THR A 86 -0.73 9.33 5.81
N GLU A 87 -1.13 8.31 5.03
CA GLU A 87 -1.72 7.09 5.54
C GLU A 87 -1.36 5.91 4.64
N GLN A 88 -1.27 4.74 5.26
CA GLN A 88 -1.09 3.46 4.59
C GLN A 88 -1.93 2.39 5.30
N LYS A 89 -2.55 1.48 4.55
CA LYS A 89 -3.39 0.40 5.11
C LYS A 89 -3.26 -0.88 4.30
N VAL A 90 -3.32 -2.03 4.98
CA VAL A 90 -3.44 -3.33 4.31
C VAL A 90 -4.85 -3.46 3.76
N HIS A 91 -5.00 -3.58 2.44
CA HIS A 91 -6.31 -3.68 1.78
C HIS A 91 -6.69 -5.12 1.52
N LYS A 92 -5.78 -5.94 1.00
CA LYS A 92 -6.03 -7.37 0.76
C LYS A 92 -4.88 -8.23 1.20
N HIS A 93 -5.22 -9.40 1.75
CA HIS A 93 -4.25 -10.47 2.02
C HIS A 93 -3.89 -11.21 0.71
N PRO A 94 -2.78 -11.98 0.68
CA PRO A 94 -2.43 -12.84 -0.43
C PRO A 94 -3.57 -13.76 -0.83
N ALA A 95 -3.68 -14.10 -2.10
CA ALA A 95 -4.74 -14.99 -2.55
C ALA A 95 -4.75 -16.33 -1.78
N ASP A 96 -5.95 -16.86 -1.52
CA ASP A 96 -6.11 -18.21 -0.98
C ASP A 96 -5.66 -19.30 -1.98
N ASN A 97 -5.76 -20.57 -1.59
CA ASN A 97 -5.40 -21.70 -2.45
C ASN A 97 -6.24 -21.81 -3.75
N GLN A 98 -7.32 -21.03 -3.86
CA GLN A 98 -8.19 -20.97 -5.03
C GLN A 98 -7.90 -19.73 -5.89
N GLY A 99 -6.94 -18.89 -5.49
CA GLY A 99 -6.57 -17.68 -6.21
C GLY A 99 -7.42 -16.45 -5.86
N ASN A 100 -8.27 -16.52 -4.84
CA ASN A 100 -9.15 -15.41 -4.47
C ASN A 100 -8.47 -14.48 -3.46
N LYS A 101 -8.46 -13.17 -3.74
CA LYS A 101 -8.07 -12.15 -2.76
C LYS A 101 -9.31 -11.64 -2.01
N THR A 102 -9.22 -11.59 -0.68
CA THR A 102 -10.28 -11.00 0.17
C THR A 102 -9.93 -9.55 0.52
N ALA A 103 -10.83 -8.63 0.20
CA ALA A 103 -10.71 -7.24 0.61
C ALA A 103 -11.16 -7.04 2.06
N ARG A 104 -10.40 -6.24 2.80
CA ARG A 104 -10.65 -5.89 4.20
C ARG A 104 -11.58 -4.68 4.34
N TYR A 105 -11.65 -3.86 3.30
CA TYR A 105 -12.53 -2.72 3.20
C TYR A 105 -12.82 -2.42 1.74
N THR A 106 -13.80 -1.56 1.50
CA THR A 106 -14.13 -1.02 0.19
C THR A 106 -14.22 0.51 0.24
N PHE A 107 -14.42 1.13 -0.91
CA PHE A 107 -14.68 2.56 -1.02
C PHE A 107 -16.17 2.80 -1.30
N LYS A 108 -16.80 3.66 -0.49
CA LYS A 108 -18.12 4.22 -0.76
C LYS A 108 -18.02 5.74 -0.69
N ASP A 109 -18.36 6.43 -1.79
CA ASP A 109 -18.28 7.89 -1.88
C ASP A 109 -16.89 8.45 -1.47
N GLU A 110 -15.82 7.77 -1.90
CA GLU A 110 -14.42 8.08 -1.56
C GLU A 110 -14.04 7.90 -0.08
N GLU A 111 -14.91 7.31 0.75
CA GLU A 111 -14.63 6.91 2.13
C GLU A 111 -14.37 5.40 2.24
N ILE A 112 -13.53 5.03 3.20
CA ILE A 112 -13.30 3.63 3.57
C ILE A 112 -14.53 3.09 4.31
N VAL A 113 -15.00 1.92 3.89
CA VAL A 113 -16.01 1.13 4.59
C VAL A 113 -15.41 -0.24 4.84
N ASP A 114 -15.15 -0.56 6.12
CA ASP A 114 -14.61 -1.87 6.50
C ASP A 114 -15.61 -2.98 6.15
N LEU A 115 -15.09 -4.09 5.63
CA LEU A 115 -15.85 -5.29 5.32
C LEU A 115 -15.75 -6.21 6.54
N GLN A 116 -16.91 -6.60 7.09
CA GLN A 116 -17.00 -7.59 8.17
C GLN A 116 -16.71 -9.00 7.67
#